data_AF-K4H909-F1
#
_entry.id   AF-K4H909-F1
#
_cell.length_a   1.000
_cell.length_b   1.000
_cell.length_c   1.000
_cell.angle_alpha   90.00
_cell.angle_beta   90.00
_cell.angle_gamma   90.00
#
_symmetry.space_group_name_H-M   'P 1'
#
loop_
_entity.id
_entity.type
_entity.pdbx_description
1 polymer ?
#
loop_
_entity_poly.entity_id
_entity_poly.type
_entity_poly.pdbx_seq_one_letter_code
_entity_poly.pdbx_strand_id
1 'polypeptide(L)'
;GGGAGGFLPAMKQIGNVAALPGIIHRSIGLPDVHSGYGFAIGNMAAFDMSDPDAVVSPGGVGFDINCGVRLLRTNLDESDVQPVKEQLAQAMFDHIPVGVGSKGVIPMNAKDLEEALEMGVDWSLREGYAWAEDKEHCEEYGRMLQADPNKVSSRSKKRGLPQLGTLGAGNHYAEIQVVDDIYNEYAARKMGIDHKGQVCVMIHSGSRGLGHQVATDALVSMEKAMKRDKIIVNDR
;
A
#
# COMPACT_ATOMS: atom_id res chain seq x y z
N GLY A 1 17.23 27.63 19.72
CA GLY A 1 17.31 26.50 20.67
C GLY A 1 15.97 25.80 20.70
N GLY A 2 15.96 24.47 20.61
CA GLY A 2 14.80 23.62 20.90
C GLY A 2 13.83 23.36 19.73
N GLY A 3 14.30 22.90 18.57
CA GLY A 3 13.41 22.37 17.54
C GLY A 3 13.11 20.90 17.85
N ALA A 4 11.95 20.62 18.43
CA ALA A 4 11.47 19.25 18.61
C ALA A 4 11.43 18.54 17.24
N GLY A 5 12.06 17.37 17.14
CA GLY A 5 12.10 16.54 15.93
C GLY A 5 10.74 15.90 15.61
N GLY A 6 9.76 16.74 15.29
CA GLY A 6 8.42 16.35 14.88
C GLY A 6 8.08 16.91 13.50
N PHE A 7 7.18 16.21 12.80
CA PHE A 7 6.65 16.65 11.52
C PHE A 7 5.93 18.00 11.63
N LEU A 8 5.90 18.75 10.54
CA LEU A 8 5.04 19.94 10.45
C LEU A 8 3.57 19.53 10.68
N PRO A 9 2.74 20.41 11.27
CA PRO A 9 1.30 20.20 11.35
C PRO A 9 0.71 19.94 9.95
N ALA A 10 -0.22 18.99 9.85
CA ALA A 10 -0.83 18.57 8.58
C ALA A 10 -1.33 19.74 7.72
N MET A 11 -1.95 20.75 8.34
CA MET A 11 -2.43 21.95 7.62
C MET A 11 -1.30 22.75 6.96
N LYS A 12 -0.10 22.80 7.57
CA LYS A 12 1.07 23.40 6.93
C LYS A 12 1.58 22.54 5.77
N GLN A 13 1.57 21.23 5.92
CA GLN A 13 1.98 20.30 4.87
C GLN A 13 1.08 20.41 3.64
N ILE A 14 -0.25 20.45 3.81
CA ILE A 14 -1.19 20.71 2.72
C ILE A 14 -0.84 22.02 1.99
N GLY A 15 -0.55 23.08 2.74
CA GLY A 15 -0.13 24.38 2.19
C GLY A 15 1.21 24.32 1.45
N ASN A 16 2.17 23.52 1.93
CA ASN A 16 3.44 23.30 1.25
C ASN A 16 3.25 22.55 -0.07
N VAL A 17 2.38 21.53 -0.09
CA VAL A 17 2.04 20.78 -1.31
C VAL A 17 1.35 21.68 -2.32
N ALA A 18 0.47 22.58 -1.88
CA ALA A 18 -0.18 23.57 -2.75
C ALA A 18 0.80 24.56 -3.42
N ALA A 19 2.04 24.67 -2.93
CA ALA A 19 3.08 25.51 -3.50
C ALA A 19 4.01 24.75 -4.46
N LEU A 20 3.80 23.44 -4.68
CA LEU A 20 4.61 22.65 -5.61
C LEU A 20 4.32 23.04 -7.06
N PRO A 21 5.35 23.08 -7.92
CA PRO A 21 5.19 23.45 -9.32
C PRO A 21 4.38 22.38 -10.09
N GLY A 22 3.57 22.84 -11.03
CA GLY A 22 2.68 22.00 -11.85
C GLY A 22 1.49 21.38 -11.09
N ILE A 23 1.18 21.80 -9.85
CA ILE A 23 -0.01 21.32 -9.14
C ILE A 23 -1.29 21.77 -9.86
N ILE A 24 -2.21 20.83 -10.07
CA ILE A 24 -3.50 21.09 -10.67
C ILE A 24 -4.49 21.51 -9.57
N HIS A 25 -5.01 22.73 -9.72
CA HIS A 25 -6.07 23.32 -8.90
C HIS A 25 -5.77 23.46 -7.40
N ARG A 26 -5.74 22.36 -6.63
CA ARG A 26 -5.74 22.37 -5.15
C ARG A 26 -4.98 21.19 -4.56
N SER A 27 -4.38 21.41 -3.41
CA SER A 27 -3.99 20.35 -2.46
C SER A 27 -5.17 20.05 -1.53
N ILE A 28 -5.59 18.80 -1.43
CA ILE A 28 -6.81 18.37 -0.73
C ILE A 28 -6.43 17.48 0.46
N GLY A 29 -6.90 17.82 1.67
CA GLY A 29 -6.84 16.93 2.83
C GLY A 29 -8.15 16.17 3.01
N LEU A 30 -8.07 14.85 3.19
CA LEU A 30 -9.19 13.99 3.56
C LEU A 30 -9.53 14.13 5.05
N PRO A 31 -10.72 13.66 5.51
CA PRO A 31 -11.16 13.84 6.90
C PRO A 31 -10.24 13.23 7.98
N ASP A 32 -9.44 12.23 7.60
CA ASP A 32 -8.46 11.52 8.44
C ASP A 32 -7.05 12.12 8.37
N VAL A 33 -6.91 13.32 7.79
CA VAL A 33 -5.61 13.94 7.55
C VAL A 33 -4.81 14.18 8.83
N HIS A 34 -3.54 13.79 8.81
CA HIS A 34 -2.61 14.01 9.91
C HIS A 34 -1.16 14.12 9.40
N SER A 35 -0.26 14.56 10.28
CA SER A 35 1.12 14.87 9.90
C SER A 35 1.86 13.66 9.31
N GLY A 36 2.51 13.87 8.16
CA GLY A 36 3.30 12.86 7.43
C GLY A 36 4.71 13.34 7.09
N TYR A 37 5.36 12.73 6.09
CA TYR A 37 6.70 13.09 5.63
C TYR A 37 6.62 14.00 4.39
N GLY A 38 6.80 15.31 4.57
CA GLY A 38 6.61 16.33 3.54
C GLY A 38 5.14 16.55 3.18
N PHE A 39 4.47 15.52 2.65
CA PHE A 39 3.02 15.47 2.48
C PHE A 39 2.36 14.97 3.78
N ALA A 40 1.16 15.45 4.06
CA ALA A 40 0.33 14.89 5.13
C ALA A 40 -0.26 13.54 4.69
N ILE A 41 -0.44 12.61 5.63
CA ILE A 41 -1.20 11.37 5.36
C ILE A 41 -2.66 11.77 5.15
N GLY A 42 -3.31 11.24 4.11
CA GLY A 42 -4.64 11.68 3.67
C GLY A 42 -4.63 12.94 2.81
N ASN A 43 -3.47 13.39 2.32
CA ASN A 43 -3.37 14.51 1.37
C ASN A 43 -3.33 14.01 -0.09
N MET A 44 -4.24 14.49 -0.92
CA MET A 44 -4.24 14.29 -2.37
C MET A 44 -3.78 15.55 -3.11
N ALA A 45 -2.94 15.36 -4.13
CA ALA A 45 -2.55 16.38 -5.09
C ALA A 45 -2.39 15.75 -6.48
N ALA A 46 -2.81 16.47 -7.51
CA ALA A 46 -2.66 16.06 -8.90
C ALA A 46 -1.66 16.97 -9.61
N PHE A 47 -0.86 16.40 -10.50
CA PHE A 47 0.15 17.09 -11.30
C PHE A 47 -0.02 16.66 -12.76
N ASP A 48 0.06 17.62 -13.69
CA ASP A 48 -0.05 17.32 -15.12
C ASP A 48 1.31 16.88 -15.66
N MET A 49 1.50 15.59 -15.95
CA MET A 49 2.78 15.09 -16.45
C MET A 49 3.13 15.56 -17.88
N SER A 50 2.23 16.26 -18.58
CA SER A 50 2.54 16.97 -19.82
C SER A 50 3.13 18.36 -19.59
N ASP A 51 2.97 18.92 -18.40
CA ASP A 51 3.61 20.16 -17.97
C ASP A 51 5.09 19.88 -17.60
N PRO A 52 6.07 20.51 -18.26
CA PRO A 52 7.49 20.30 -17.94
C PRO A 52 7.88 20.75 -16.52
N ASP A 53 7.08 21.60 -15.87
CA ASP A 53 7.31 22.06 -14.51
C ASP A 53 6.66 21.15 -13.45
N ALA A 54 5.88 20.15 -13.86
CA ALA A 54 5.25 19.20 -12.95
C ALA A 54 6.27 18.27 -12.27
N VAL A 55 5.92 17.85 -11.06
CA VAL A 55 6.80 17.05 -10.21
C VAL A 55 6.14 15.75 -9.77
N VAL A 56 6.98 14.76 -9.50
CA VAL A 56 6.62 13.56 -8.75
C VAL A 56 7.41 13.57 -7.45
N SER A 57 6.71 13.47 -6.32
CA SER A 57 7.33 13.44 -5.00
C SER A 57 7.12 12.07 -4.34
N PRO A 58 8.19 11.33 -3.99
CA PRO A 58 8.07 10.09 -3.22
C PRO A 58 7.38 10.31 -1.86
N GLY A 59 7.53 11.50 -1.26
CA GLY A 59 6.83 11.86 -0.01
C GLY A 59 5.31 11.92 -0.16
N GLY A 60 4.80 12.24 -1.36
CA GLY A 60 3.37 12.23 -1.67
C GLY A 60 2.79 10.84 -1.93
N VAL A 61 3.63 9.84 -2.19
CA VAL A 61 3.23 8.43 -2.31
C VAL A 61 3.34 7.72 -0.95
N GLY A 62 4.38 8.01 -0.19
CA GLY A 62 4.67 7.38 1.10
C GLY A 62 5.72 6.28 1.02
N PHE A 63 6.20 5.84 2.19
CA PHE A 63 7.28 4.86 2.27
C PHE A 63 6.79 3.43 1.99
N ASP A 64 5.66 3.02 2.53
CA ASP A 64 5.08 1.71 2.20
C ASP A 64 4.25 1.82 0.92
N ILE A 65 4.97 1.82 -0.22
CA ILE A 65 4.38 1.94 -1.54
C ILE A 65 3.33 0.84 -1.73
N ASN A 66 2.14 1.21 -2.20
CA ASN A 66 1.01 0.29 -2.37
C ASN A 66 0.62 -0.45 -1.07
N CYS A 67 0.80 0.18 0.09
CA CYS A 67 0.07 -0.22 1.29
C CYS A 67 -1.43 -0.06 1.00
N GLY A 68 -2.18 -1.13 1.14
CA GLY A 68 -3.54 -1.22 0.65
C GLY A 68 -4.32 -2.37 1.26
N VAL A 69 -5.59 -2.43 0.90
CA VAL A 69 -6.55 -3.34 1.50
C VAL A 69 -7.13 -4.27 0.45
N ARG A 70 -7.24 -5.56 0.79
CA ARG A 70 -8.04 -6.55 0.06
C ARG A 70 -9.15 -7.05 0.96
N LEU A 71 -10.37 -7.13 0.44
CA LEU A 71 -11.51 -7.75 1.12
C LEU A 71 -11.88 -9.04 0.40
N LEU A 72 -11.86 -10.15 1.11
CA LEU A 72 -12.33 -11.46 0.66
C LEU A 72 -13.72 -11.71 1.24
N ARG A 73 -14.71 -11.93 0.38
CA ARG A 73 -16.04 -12.34 0.82
C ARG A 73 -16.13 -13.86 0.96
N THR A 74 -17.00 -14.33 1.84
CA THR A 74 -17.31 -15.75 1.98
C THR A 74 -18.81 -15.99 1.81
N ASN A 75 -19.19 -17.26 1.73
CA ASN A 75 -20.58 -17.69 1.84
C ASN A 75 -20.93 -18.18 3.27
N LEU A 76 -20.09 -17.84 4.25
CA LEU A 76 -20.28 -18.21 5.64
C LEU A 76 -21.00 -17.09 6.39
N ASP A 77 -21.74 -17.50 7.41
CA ASP A 77 -22.38 -16.63 8.38
C ASP A 77 -21.61 -16.63 9.71
N GLU A 78 -21.86 -15.61 10.54
CA GLU A 78 -21.30 -15.52 11.89
C GLU A 78 -21.52 -16.81 12.70
N SER A 79 -22.70 -17.43 12.56
CA SER A 79 -23.03 -18.69 13.21
C SER A 79 -22.13 -19.86 12.82
N ASP A 80 -21.55 -19.85 11.62
CA ASP A 80 -20.64 -20.90 11.14
C ASP A 80 -19.25 -20.73 11.74
N VAL A 81 -18.81 -19.48 11.94
CA VAL A 81 -17.45 -19.15 12.38
C VAL A 81 -17.35 -19.05 13.89
N GLN A 82 -18.38 -18.58 14.58
CA GLN A 82 -18.36 -18.34 16.02
C GLN A 82 -17.94 -19.57 16.85
N PRO A 83 -18.36 -20.81 16.54
CA PRO A 83 -17.92 -22.00 17.27
C PRO A 83 -16.43 -22.33 17.10
N VAL A 84 -15.80 -21.90 16.00
CA VAL A 84 -14.42 -22.24 15.62
C VAL A 84 -13.49 -21.02 15.57
N LYS A 85 -13.94 -19.84 16.01
CA LYS A 85 -13.23 -18.57 15.84
C LYS A 85 -11.79 -18.59 16.35
N GLU A 86 -11.53 -19.24 17.49
CA GLU A 86 -10.18 -19.32 18.07
C GLU A 86 -9.28 -20.24 17.24
N GLN A 87 -9.82 -21.36 16.76
CA GLN A 87 -9.09 -22.30 15.90
C GLN A 87 -8.78 -21.65 14.54
N LEU A 88 -9.74 -20.91 13.98
CA LEU A 88 -9.56 -20.20 12.71
C LEU A 88 -8.54 -19.08 12.85
N ALA A 89 -8.62 -18.27 13.92
CA ALA A 89 -7.65 -17.23 14.20
C ALA A 89 -6.23 -17.79 14.39
N GLN A 90 -6.10 -18.89 15.13
CA GLN A 90 -4.82 -19.58 15.32
C GLN A 90 -4.29 -20.12 13.98
N ALA A 91 -5.13 -20.78 13.18
CA ALA A 91 -4.73 -21.29 11.88
C ALA A 91 -4.27 -20.15 10.94
N MET A 92 -4.96 -19.01 10.93
CA MET A 92 -4.51 -17.83 10.18
C MET A 92 -3.15 -17.33 10.68
N PHE A 93 -2.95 -17.26 11.98
CA PHE A 93 -1.66 -16.85 12.56
C PHE A 93 -0.52 -17.80 12.19
N ASP A 94 -0.79 -19.11 12.20
CA ASP A 94 0.20 -20.14 11.87
C ASP A 94 0.57 -20.13 10.38
N HIS A 95 -0.38 -19.78 9.50
CA HIS A 95 -0.20 -19.79 8.05
C HIS A 95 0.19 -18.44 7.45
N ILE A 96 -0.04 -17.32 8.14
CA ILE A 96 0.24 -15.96 7.66
C ILE A 96 1.32 -15.34 8.55
N PRO A 97 2.60 -15.35 8.12
CA PRO A 97 3.68 -14.82 8.94
C PRO A 97 3.49 -13.33 9.23
N VAL A 98 3.55 -12.98 10.51
CA VAL A 98 3.47 -11.61 11.01
C VAL A 98 4.75 -11.19 11.72
N GLY A 99 4.96 -9.89 11.86
CA GLY A 99 6.05 -9.30 12.66
C GLY A 99 7.23 -8.77 11.85
N VAL A 100 8.00 -7.89 12.51
CA VAL A 100 9.20 -7.27 11.94
C VAL A 100 10.29 -8.33 11.73
N GLY A 101 10.77 -8.46 10.49
CA GLY A 101 11.82 -9.42 10.15
C GLY A 101 11.35 -10.87 9.99
N SER A 102 10.04 -11.11 10.08
CA SER A 102 9.45 -12.39 9.71
C SER A 102 9.72 -12.72 8.24
N LYS A 103 9.84 -14.01 7.95
CA LYS A 103 10.10 -14.51 6.60
C LYS A 103 8.84 -15.09 5.99
N GLY A 104 8.68 -14.86 4.69
CA GLY A 104 7.63 -15.45 3.88
C GLY A 104 7.69 -16.97 3.87
N VAL A 105 6.51 -17.58 3.78
CA VAL A 105 6.36 -19.03 3.52
C VAL A 105 6.51 -19.37 2.04
N ILE A 106 6.43 -18.37 1.16
CA ILE A 106 6.61 -18.52 -0.29
C ILE A 106 8.11 -18.67 -0.57
N PRO A 107 8.57 -19.83 -1.08
CA PRO A 107 9.96 -20.00 -1.49
C PRO A 107 10.30 -19.02 -2.59
N MET A 108 11.34 -18.21 -2.40
CA MET A 108 11.67 -17.14 -3.33
C MET A 108 13.17 -17.00 -3.51
N ASN A 109 13.60 -16.97 -4.77
CA ASN A 109 14.95 -16.58 -5.16
C ASN A 109 14.96 -15.19 -5.83
N ALA A 110 16.15 -14.69 -6.19
CA ALA A 110 16.29 -13.35 -6.76
C ALA A 110 15.55 -13.18 -8.11
N LYS A 111 15.53 -14.22 -8.94
CA LYS A 111 14.81 -14.23 -10.23
C LYS A 111 13.30 -14.18 -10.01
N ASP A 112 12.79 -15.00 -9.09
CA ASP A 112 11.36 -15.02 -8.77
C ASP A 112 10.87 -13.65 -8.29
N LEU A 113 11.67 -12.94 -7.47
CA LEU A 113 11.36 -11.59 -7.03
C LEU A 113 11.34 -10.59 -8.20
N GLU A 114 12.28 -10.69 -9.13
CA GLU A 114 12.29 -9.80 -10.31
C GLU A 114 11.08 -10.02 -11.19
N GLU A 115 10.70 -11.28 -11.42
CA GLU A 115 9.50 -11.62 -12.16
C GLU A 115 8.24 -11.16 -11.41
N ALA A 116 8.18 -11.31 -10.09
CA ALA A 116 7.06 -10.81 -9.27
C ALA A 116 6.92 -9.28 -9.33
N LEU A 117 8.05 -8.54 -9.37
CA LEU A 117 8.04 -7.09 -9.54
C LEU A 117 7.50 -6.64 -10.90
N GLU A 118 7.77 -7.41 -11.96
CA GLU A 118 7.33 -7.10 -13.32
C GLU A 118 5.89 -7.55 -13.62
N MET A 119 5.51 -8.71 -13.09
CA MET A 119 4.26 -9.40 -13.40
C MET A 119 3.15 -9.15 -12.38
N GLY A 120 3.46 -8.70 -11.16
CA GLY A 120 2.44 -8.50 -10.12
C GLY A 120 1.63 -9.78 -9.86
N VAL A 121 0.30 -9.67 -9.84
CA VAL A 121 -0.58 -10.82 -9.59
C VAL A 121 -0.49 -11.91 -10.68
N ASP A 122 -0.04 -11.58 -11.90
CA ASP A 122 0.17 -12.59 -12.96
C ASP A 122 1.26 -13.60 -12.54
N TRP A 123 2.25 -13.17 -11.74
CA TRP A 123 3.24 -14.08 -11.15
C TRP A 123 2.57 -15.03 -10.16
N SER A 124 1.75 -14.48 -9.25
CA SER A 124 1.00 -15.28 -8.27
C SER A 124 0.09 -16.31 -8.94
N LEU A 125 -0.58 -15.95 -10.05
CA LEU A 125 -1.39 -16.86 -10.84
C LEU A 125 -0.55 -18.00 -11.44
N ARG A 126 0.60 -17.65 -12.05
CA ARG A 126 1.52 -18.63 -12.67
C ARG A 126 2.07 -19.63 -11.66
N GLU A 127 2.39 -19.17 -10.45
CA GLU A 127 2.91 -20.03 -9.38
C GLU A 127 1.81 -20.76 -8.58
N GLY A 128 0.53 -20.51 -8.87
CA GLY A 128 -0.60 -21.20 -8.24
C GLY A 128 -1.08 -20.62 -6.90
N TYR A 129 -0.75 -19.36 -6.61
CA TYR A 129 -1.18 -18.64 -5.40
C TYR A 129 -2.45 -17.80 -5.58
N ALA A 130 -2.97 -17.71 -6.79
CA ALA A 130 -4.16 -16.94 -7.14
C ALA A 130 -5.02 -17.66 -8.17
N TRP A 131 -6.30 -17.30 -8.25
CA TRP A 131 -7.20 -17.72 -9.33
C TRP A 131 -7.21 -16.70 -10.46
N ALA A 132 -7.67 -17.11 -11.64
CA ALA A 132 -7.69 -16.24 -12.82
C ALA A 132 -8.59 -15.03 -12.62
N GLU A 133 -9.66 -15.19 -11.84
CA GLU A 133 -10.66 -14.18 -11.51
C GLU A 133 -10.16 -13.16 -10.48
N ASP A 134 -9.14 -13.49 -9.68
CA ASP A 134 -8.62 -12.60 -8.64
C ASP A 134 -8.11 -11.28 -9.22
N LYS A 135 -7.50 -11.33 -10.41
CA LYS A 135 -6.98 -10.13 -11.09
C LYS A 135 -8.08 -9.16 -11.48
N GLU A 136 -9.28 -9.67 -11.80
CA GLU A 136 -10.43 -8.83 -12.21
C GLU A 136 -10.98 -8.01 -11.04
N HIS A 137 -10.63 -8.41 -9.81
CA HIS A 137 -11.03 -7.78 -8.56
C HIS A 137 -9.86 -7.03 -7.89
N CYS A 138 -8.82 -6.72 -8.66
CA CYS A 138 -7.68 -5.90 -8.23
C CYS A 138 -7.66 -4.58 -9.00
N GLU A 139 -7.35 -3.49 -8.31
CA GLU A 139 -6.93 -2.25 -8.97
C GLU A 139 -5.73 -2.53 -9.89
N GLU A 140 -5.71 -1.88 -11.07
CA GLU A 140 -4.70 -2.12 -12.13
C GLU A 140 -4.57 -3.61 -12.53
N TYR A 141 -5.62 -4.42 -12.36
CA TYR A 141 -5.56 -5.87 -12.52
C TYR A 141 -4.42 -6.53 -11.72
N GLY A 142 -3.98 -5.90 -10.62
CA GLY A 142 -2.88 -6.36 -9.79
C GLY A 142 -1.49 -6.20 -10.42
N ARG A 143 -1.35 -5.40 -11.50
CA ARG A 143 -0.08 -5.21 -12.21
C ARG A 143 -0.02 -3.87 -12.96
N MET A 144 0.96 -3.04 -12.62
CA MET A 144 1.32 -1.86 -13.42
C MET A 144 2.31 -2.23 -14.53
N LEU A 145 1.94 -2.02 -15.80
CA LEU A 145 2.72 -2.45 -16.97
C LEU A 145 4.08 -1.75 -17.12
N GLN A 146 4.27 -0.60 -16.47
CA GLN A 146 5.48 0.21 -16.55
C GLN A 146 6.53 -0.20 -15.49
N ALA A 147 6.26 -1.22 -14.68
CA ALA A 147 7.19 -1.70 -13.67
C ALA A 147 8.49 -2.21 -14.32
N ASP A 148 9.63 -1.69 -13.86
CA ASP A 148 10.97 -2.12 -14.32
C ASP A 148 11.81 -2.56 -13.11
N PRO A 149 12.04 -3.87 -12.92
CA PRO A 149 12.86 -4.40 -11.84
C PRO A 149 14.31 -3.87 -11.84
N ASN A 150 14.82 -3.34 -12.96
CA ASN A 150 16.16 -2.75 -13.04
C ASN A 150 16.25 -1.38 -12.36
N LYS A 151 15.12 -0.71 -12.13
CA LYS A 151 15.07 0.55 -11.36
C LYS A 151 15.05 0.32 -9.85
N VAL A 152 14.84 -0.93 -9.42
CA VAL A 152 14.82 -1.31 -7.99
C VAL A 152 16.24 -1.68 -7.55
N SER A 153 16.75 -0.97 -6.53
CA SER A 153 18.11 -1.19 -6.04
C SER A 153 18.32 -2.60 -5.49
N SER A 154 19.56 -3.09 -5.54
CA SER A 154 19.94 -4.37 -4.94
C SER A 154 19.66 -4.40 -3.43
N ARG A 155 19.75 -3.24 -2.76
CA ARG A 155 19.39 -3.09 -1.34
C ARG A 155 17.89 -3.29 -1.12
N SER A 156 17.04 -2.69 -1.95
CA SER A 156 15.58 -2.88 -1.88
C SER A 156 15.20 -4.34 -2.13
N LYS A 157 15.77 -4.96 -3.16
CA LYS A 157 15.55 -6.39 -3.48
C LYS A 157 15.98 -7.28 -2.31
N LYS A 158 17.17 -7.05 -1.73
CA LYS A 158 17.67 -7.83 -0.58
C LYS A 158 16.77 -7.71 0.66
N ARG A 159 16.15 -6.55 0.88
CA ARG A 159 15.19 -6.34 1.98
C ARG A 159 13.85 -7.00 1.72
N GLY A 160 13.35 -6.93 0.49
CA GLY A 160 12.05 -7.49 0.10
C GLY A 160 12.04 -9.00 -0.08
N LEU A 161 13.13 -9.57 -0.58
CA LEU A 161 13.25 -10.99 -0.93
C LEU A 161 12.73 -11.95 0.16
N PRO A 162 13.11 -11.81 1.45
CA PRO A 162 12.62 -12.72 2.47
C PRO A 162 11.19 -12.41 2.94
N GLN A 163 10.54 -11.34 2.47
CA GLN A 163 9.31 -10.79 3.08
C GLN A 163 8.05 -11.00 2.25
N LEU A 164 8.14 -11.53 1.02
CA LEU A 164 6.95 -11.80 0.22
C LEU A 164 6.07 -12.86 0.90
N GLY A 165 4.76 -12.63 0.95
CA GLY A 165 3.83 -13.51 1.66
C GLY A 165 3.89 -13.34 3.18
N THR A 166 4.21 -12.13 3.67
CA THR A 166 4.09 -11.75 5.09
C THR A 166 3.17 -10.54 5.24
N LEU A 167 2.46 -10.43 6.36
CA LEU A 167 1.68 -9.21 6.67
C LEU A 167 2.60 -8.06 7.07
N GLY A 168 3.53 -8.33 7.98
CA GLY A 168 4.36 -7.30 8.56
C GLY A 168 3.96 -6.83 9.94
N ALA A 169 4.08 -5.52 10.15
CA ALA A 169 3.91 -4.87 11.44
C ALA A 169 3.34 -3.45 11.23
N GLY A 170 3.09 -2.72 12.31
CA GLY A 170 2.43 -1.42 12.25
C GLY A 170 0.92 -1.59 12.22
N ASN A 171 0.24 -0.92 11.30
CA ASN A 171 -1.21 -1.01 11.10
C ASN A 171 -1.61 -2.17 10.16
N HIS A 172 -0.71 -3.10 9.85
CA HIS A 172 -0.99 -4.25 8.99
C HIS A 172 -1.64 -5.40 9.77
N TYR A 173 -2.67 -6.00 9.18
CA TYR A 173 -3.48 -7.05 9.81
C TYR A 173 -4.14 -7.96 8.77
N ALA A 174 -4.58 -9.13 9.22
CA ALA A 174 -5.62 -9.91 8.55
C ALA A 174 -6.72 -10.18 9.58
N GLU A 175 -7.93 -9.72 9.29
CA GLU A 175 -9.06 -9.75 10.23
C GLU A 175 -10.24 -10.51 9.62
N ILE A 176 -10.87 -11.35 10.44
CA ILE A 176 -12.17 -11.94 10.14
C ILE A 176 -13.23 -10.96 10.64
N GLN A 177 -14.11 -10.53 9.76
CA GLN A 177 -15.09 -9.49 10.00
C GLN A 177 -16.50 -10.00 9.69
N VAL A 178 -17.49 -9.44 10.36
CA VAL A 178 -18.91 -9.73 10.16
C VAL A 178 -19.59 -8.48 9.63
N VAL A 179 -20.42 -8.62 8.60
CA VAL A 179 -21.24 -7.53 8.07
C VAL A 179 -22.36 -7.23 9.05
N ASP A 180 -22.21 -6.19 9.87
CA ASP A 180 -23.20 -5.80 10.88
C ASP A 180 -24.35 -4.96 10.28
N ASP A 181 -24.02 -4.06 9.36
CA ASP A 181 -24.95 -3.12 8.72
C ASP A 181 -24.75 -3.01 7.21
N ILE A 182 -25.85 -2.84 6.48
CA ILE A 182 -25.88 -2.58 5.03
C ILE A 182 -26.62 -1.27 4.79
N TYR A 183 -25.89 -0.24 4.37
CA TYR A 183 -26.42 1.11 4.13
C TYR A 183 -26.96 1.29 2.70
N ASN A 184 -26.39 0.54 1.74
CA ASN A 184 -26.82 0.55 0.34
C ASN A 184 -26.89 -0.89 -0.17
N GLU A 185 -28.09 -1.45 -0.19
CA GLU A 185 -28.31 -2.84 -0.59
C GLU A 185 -27.89 -3.12 -2.03
N TYR A 186 -28.12 -2.18 -2.96
CA TYR A 186 -27.77 -2.39 -4.37
C TYR A 186 -26.26 -2.51 -4.55
N ALA A 187 -25.50 -1.58 -3.96
CA ALA A 187 -24.04 -1.61 -4.01
C ALA A 187 -23.48 -2.84 -3.30
N ALA A 188 -24.00 -3.17 -2.11
CA ALA A 188 -23.58 -4.35 -1.35
C ALA A 188 -23.75 -5.63 -2.16
N ARG A 189 -24.93 -5.87 -2.75
CA ARG A 189 -25.17 -7.05 -3.61
C ARG A 189 -24.26 -7.07 -4.83
N LYS A 190 -23.94 -5.91 -5.43
CA LYS A 190 -22.97 -5.83 -6.54
C LYS A 190 -21.54 -6.19 -6.11
N MET A 191 -21.19 -6.01 -4.84
CA MET A 191 -19.93 -6.45 -4.23
C MET A 191 -20.00 -7.88 -3.67
N GLY A 192 -21.14 -8.57 -3.81
CA GLY A 192 -21.37 -9.91 -3.24
C GLY A 192 -21.51 -9.91 -1.72
N ILE A 193 -21.93 -8.78 -1.14
CA ILE A 193 -22.35 -8.68 0.25
C ILE A 193 -23.88 -8.67 0.27
N ASP A 194 -24.47 -9.81 0.57
CA ASP A 194 -25.89 -10.07 0.31
C ASP A 194 -26.78 -9.86 1.55
N HIS A 195 -26.22 -10.01 2.75
CA HIS A 195 -26.96 -9.94 4.01
C HIS A 195 -26.06 -9.60 5.20
N LYS A 196 -26.70 -9.17 6.30
CA LYS A 196 -26.06 -8.99 7.60
C LYS A 196 -25.71 -10.35 8.22
N GLY A 197 -24.61 -10.42 8.95
CA GLY A 197 -24.08 -11.67 9.51
C GLY A 197 -23.08 -12.38 8.59
N GLN A 198 -22.99 -11.96 7.32
CA GLN A 198 -22.04 -12.53 6.38
C GLN A 198 -20.59 -12.28 6.82
N VAL A 199 -19.75 -13.31 6.72
CA VAL A 199 -18.35 -13.25 7.10
C VAL A 199 -17.47 -12.83 5.92
N CYS A 200 -16.53 -11.94 6.18
CA CYS A 200 -15.49 -11.50 5.25
C CYS A 200 -14.12 -11.56 5.92
N VAL A 201 -13.05 -11.55 5.12
CA VAL A 201 -11.66 -11.44 5.59
C VAL A 201 -11.04 -10.20 4.97
N MET A 202 -10.61 -9.25 5.80
CA MET A 202 -9.91 -8.06 5.38
C MET A 202 -8.41 -8.22 5.59
N ILE A 203 -7.63 -7.97 4.55
CA ILE A 203 -6.17 -8.04 4.57
C ILE A 203 -5.62 -6.65 4.30
N HIS A 204 -4.85 -6.12 5.24
CA HIS A 204 -4.16 -4.85 5.12
C HIS A 204 -2.65 -5.07 5.20
N SER A 205 -1.95 -4.81 4.09
CA SER A 205 -0.50 -4.93 4.00
C SER A 205 0.03 -4.06 2.85
N GLY A 206 1.32 -4.12 2.57
CA GLY A 206 1.96 -3.34 1.51
C GLY A 206 3.21 -3.99 0.95
N SER A 207 4.05 -3.17 0.31
CA SER A 207 5.33 -3.56 -0.31
C SER A 207 6.42 -4.00 0.66
N ARG A 208 6.15 -3.96 1.97
CA ARG A 208 7.08 -4.36 3.03
C ARG A 208 8.36 -3.52 2.98
N GLY A 209 9.49 -4.10 3.38
CA GLY A 209 10.79 -3.43 3.36
C GLY A 209 11.29 -3.06 1.96
N LEU A 210 10.70 -3.62 0.90
CA LEU A 210 11.08 -3.31 -0.48
C LEU A 210 10.68 -1.88 -0.84
N GLY A 211 9.38 -1.54 -0.76
CA GLY A 211 8.92 -0.20 -1.14
C GLY A 211 9.45 0.87 -0.20
N HIS A 212 9.59 0.58 1.10
CA HIS A 212 10.24 1.52 2.03
C HIS A 212 11.66 1.89 1.56
N GLN A 213 12.44 0.91 1.09
CA GLN A 213 13.78 1.18 0.59
C GLN A 213 13.75 1.89 -0.77
N VAL A 214 12.81 1.56 -1.65
CA VAL A 214 12.59 2.29 -2.92
C VAL A 214 12.28 3.75 -2.65
N ALA A 215 11.36 4.07 -1.73
CA ALA A 215 11.04 5.44 -1.36
C ALA A 215 12.26 6.17 -0.78
N THR A 216 13.04 5.48 0.08
CA THR A 216 14.29 6.04 0.63
C THR A 216 15.30 6.38 -0.46
N ASP A 217 15.51 5.47 -1.41
CA ASP A 217 16.45 5.64 -2.53
C ASP A 217 15.96 6.75 -3.49
N ALA A 218 14.64 6.83 -3.70
CA ALA A 218 14.01 7.86 -4.52
C ALA A 218 14.12 9.25 -3.89
N LEU A 219 13.96 9.39 -2.58
CA LEU A 219 14.16 10.67 -1.86
C LEU A 219 15.60 11.19 -2.02
N VAL A 220 16.61 10.33 -1.86
CA VAL A 220 18.03 10.71 -2.08
C VAL A 220 18.27 11.15 -3.53
N SER A 221 17.61 10.50 -4.49
CA SER A 221 17.71 10.86 -5.91
C SER A 221 17.01 12.19 -6.20
N MET A 222 15.85 12.40 -5.58
CA MET A 222 15.05 13.63 -5.66
C MET A 222 15.82 14.82 -5.10
N GLU A 223 16.49 14.71 -3.94
CA GLU A 223 17.29 15.82 -3.37
C GLU A 223 18.37 16.32 -4.35
N LYS A 224 19.01 15.40 -5.08
CA LYS A 224 20.00 15.73 -6.11
C LYS A 224 19.34 16.41 -7.32
N ALA A 225 18.19 15.89 -7.77
CA ALA A 225 17.43 16.45 -8.89
C ALA A 225 16.92 17.86 -8.57
N MET A 226 16.33 18.07 -7.39
CA MET A 226 15.86 19.38 -6.93
C MET A 226 16.98 20.43 -6.93
N LYS A 227 18.20 20.07 -6.51
CA LYS A 227 19.35 20.96 -6.57
C LYS A 227 19.76 21.29 -8.01
N ARG A 228 19.75 20.31 -8.91
CA ARG A 228 20.06 20.49 -10.34
C ARG A 228 19.04 21.41 -11.02
N ASP A 229 17.77 21.17 -10.76
CA ASP A 229 16.64 21.82 -11.42
C ASP A 229 16.18 23.10 -10.69
N LYS A 230 16.86 23.44 -9.59
CA LYS A 230 16.61 24.63 -8.76
C LYS A 230 15.18 24.69 -8.20
N ILE A 231 14.60 23.53 -7.91
CA ILE A 231 13.29 23.43 -7.26
C ILE A 231 13.44 23.84 -5.80
N ILE A 232 12.70 24.88 -5.40
CA ILE A 232 12.66 25.38 -4.03
C ILE A 232 11.41 24.82 -3.37
N VAL A 233 11.60 24.18 -2.21
CA VAL A 233 10.50 23.63 -1.40
C VAL A 233 10.50 24.28 -0.02
N ASN A 234 9.32 24.33 0.57
CA ASN A 234 9.10 24.89 1.91
C ASN A 234 9.50 23.92 3.04
N ASP A 235 9.64 22.63 2.73
CA ASP A 235 9.97 21.54 3.65
C ASP A 235 10.77 20.44 2.92
N ARG A 236 11.75 19.81 3.59
CA ARG A 236 12.68 18.84 2.99
C ARG A 236 12.54 17.46 3.63
#